data_AF-A0AAU3JKX0-F1
#
_entry.id   AF-A0AAU3JKX0-F1
#
_cell.length_a   1.000
_cell.length_b   1.000
_cell.length_c   1.000
_cell.angle_alpha   90.00
_cell.angle_beta   90.00
_cell.angle_gamma   90.00
#
_symmetry.space_group_name_H-M   'P 1'
#
loop_
_entity.id
_entity.type
_entity.pdbx_description
1 polymer ?
#
loop_
_entity_poly.entity_id
_entity_poly.type
_entity_poly.pdbx_seq_one_letter_code
_entity_poly.pdbx_strand_id
1 'polypeptide(L)'
;MASFDHATPERCSELGRALTAAGLTWSDNGRQDAPQYLTYTVTDPHGRTWRISPATNFQISTSNAAQIWEASCGELARTTPVLSARKVAEQIKTAP
;
A
#
# COMPACT_ATOMS: atom_id res chain seq x y z
N MET A 1 -4.05 20.11 -7.86
CA MET A 1 -4.27 19.69 -6.46
C MET A 1 -4.09 18.18 -6.39
N ALA A 2 -3.45 17.66 -5.34
CA ALA A 2 -3.35 16.22 -5.16
C ALA A 2 -4.73 15.66 -4.79
N SER A 3 -5.15 14.58 -5.44
CA SER A 3 -6.39 13.88 -5.11
C SER A 3 -6.17 12.38 -4.99
N PHE A 4 -7.11 11.72 -4.30
CA PHE A 4 -7.04 10.31 -3.92
C PHE A 4 -8.33 9.56 -4.25
N ASP A 5 -9.15 10.08 -5.18
CA ASP A 5 -10.47 9.52 -5.54
C ASP A 5 -10.38 8.09 -6.10
N HIS A 6 -9.19 7.68 -6.54
CA HIS A 6 -8.87 6.34 -7.03
C HIS A 6 -8.71 5.31 -5.90
N ALA A 7 -8.49 5.73 -4.65
CA ALA A 7 -8.34 4.86 -3.49
C ALA A 7 -9.72 4.48 -2.92
N THR A 8 -10.55 3.87 -3.75
CA THR A 8 -11.91 3.47 -3.39
C THR A 8 -11.92 2.35 -2.35
N PRO A 9 -13.06 2.11 -1.66
CA PRO A 9 -13.21 0.97 -0.74
C PRO A 9 -12.91 -0.38 -1.39
N GLU A 10 -13.20 -0.53 -2.69
CA GLU A 10 -12.88 -1.73 -3.46
C GLU A 10 -11.36 -1.92 -3.59
N ARG A 11 -10.61 -0.85 -3.87
CA ARG A 11 -9.14 -0.90 -3.93
C ARG A 11 -8.51 -1.15 -2.56
N CYS A 12 -9.09 -0.57 -1.51
CA CYS A 12 -8.70 -0.86 -0.13
C CYS A 12 -8.89 -2.35 0.21
N SER A 13 -10.04 -2.91 -0.17
CA SER A 13 -10.33 -4.34 0.00
C SER A 13 -9.39 -5.22 -0.82
N GLU A 14 -9.04 -4.82 -2.04
CA GLU A 14 -8.06 -5.50 -2.89
C GLU A 14 -6.68 -5.56 -2.22
N LEU A 15 -6.22 -4.45 -1.64
CA LEU A 15 -4.98 -4.41 -0.88
C LEU A 15 -5.01 -5.35 0.32
N GLY A 16 -6.07 -5.28 1.14
CA GLY A 16 -6.21 -6.15 2.30
C GLY A 16 -6.17 -7.63 1.93
N ARG A 17 -6.88 -8.03 0.86
CA ARG A 17 -6.85 -9.39 0.34
C ARG A 17 -5.46 -9.81 -0.14
N ALA A 18 -4.73 -8.93 -0.83
CA ALA A 18 -3.37 -9.20 -1.29
C ALA A 18 -2.39 -9.40 -0.14
N LEU A 19 -2.48 -8.59 0.91
CA LEU A 19 -1.65 -8.70 2.11
C LEU A 19 -1.94 -10.01 2.86
N THR A 20 -3.22 -10.35 3.05
CA THR A 20 -3.63 -11.62 3.66
C THR A 20 -3.17 -12.82 2.82
N ALA A 21 -3.30 -12.77 1.49
CA ALA A 21 -2.85 -13.84 0.60
C ALA A 21 -1.32 -14.01 0.61
N ALA A 22 -0.57 -12.92 0.82
CA ALA A 22 0.88 -12.98 0.99
C ALA A 22 1.31 -13.60 2.33
N GLY A 23 0.38 -13.73 3.29
CA GLY A 23 0.65 -14.20 4.65
C GLY A 23 1.22 -13.11 5.56
N LEU A 24 1.00 -11.83 5.21
CA LEU A 24 1.48 -10.70 5.99
C LEU A 24 0.47 -10.35 7.09
N THR A 25 0.97 -9.98 8.26
CA THR A 25 0.12 -9.42 9.32
C THR A 25 -0.07 -7.93 9.02
N TRP A 26 -1.31 -7.45 8.98
CA TRP A 26 -1.59 -6.07 8.64
C TRP A 26 -2.81 -5.50 9.38
N SER A 27 -2.84 -4.19 9.50
CA SER A 27 -3.94 -3.40 10.04
C SER A 27 -4.03 -2.06 9.34
N ASP A 28 -5.22 -1.54 9.08
CA ASP A 28 -5.42 -0.17 8.62
C ASP A 28 -5.83 0.77 9.78
N ASN A 29 -5.76 2.07 9.52
CA ASN A 29 -6.12 3.10 10.52
C ASN A 29 -7.61 3.50 10.49
N GLY A 30 -8.46 2.75 9.78
CA GLY A 30 -9.90 2.98 9.68
C GLY A 30 -10.29 4.20 8.84
N ARG A 31 -9.35 4.88 8.17
CA ARG A 31 -9.63 6.13 7.43
C ARG A 31 -9.93 5.90 5.95
N GLN A 32 -10.68 4.85 5.63
CA GLN A 32 -11.07 4.55 4.25
C GLN A 32 -11.94 5.67 3.64
N ASP A 33 -12.68 6.41 4.47
CA ASP A 33 -13.48 7.58 4.07
C ASP A 33 -12.63 8.85 3.82
N ALA A 34 -11.37 8.85 4.25
CA ALA A 34 -10.45 9.98 4.09
C ALA A 34 -9.09 9.50 3.53
N PRO A 35 -9.03 9.18 2.23
CA PRO A 35 -7.86 8.53 1.62
C PRO A 35 -6.54 9.30 1.76
N GLN A 36 -6.57 10.63 1.90
CA GLN A 36 -5.36 11.42 2.17
C GLN A 36 -4.67 11.09 3.50
N TYR A 37 -5.39 10.45 4.42
CA TYR A 37 -4.88 10.02 5.73
C TYR A 37 -4.87 8.50 5.85
N LEU A 38 -5.25 7.77 4.79
CA LEU A 38 -5.32 6.32 4.82
C LEU A 38 -3.90 5.75 4.94
N THR A 39 -3.71 4.85 5.90
CA THR A 39 -2.43 4.19 6.11
C THR A 39 -2.67 2.77 6.58
N TYR A 40 -1.98 1.83 5.95
CA TYR A 40 -1.91 0.44 6.38
C TYR A 40 -0.55 0.20 7.03
N THR A 41 -0.58 -0.45 8.18
CA THR A 41 0.60 -0.95 8.88
C THR A 41 0.71 -2.43 8.58
N VAL A 42 1.87 -2.87 8.10
CA VAL A 42 2.14 -4.27 7.74
C VAL A 42 3.40 -4.72 8.43
N THR A 43 3.36 -5.89 9.06
CA THR A 43 4.53 -6.55 9.62
C THR A 43 5.01 -7.60 8.64
N ASP A 44 6.25 -7.48 8.20
CA ASP A 44 6.87 -8.44 7.29
C ASP A 44 7.36 -9.70 8.05
N PRO A 45 7.77 -10.77 7.34
CA PRO A 45 8.22 -12.01 7.97
C PRO A 45 9.47 -11.85 8.86
N HIS A 46 10.21 -10.75 8.70
CA HIS A 46 11.38 -10.42 9.49
C HIS A 46 11.04 -9.57 10.73
N GLY A 47 9.75 -9.31 10.96
CA GLY A 47 9.26 -8.52 12.10
C GLY A 47 9.33 -7.01 11.90
N ARG A 48 9.65 -6.53 10.69
CA ARG A 48 9.80 -5.10 10.40
C ARG A 48 8.46 -4.49 10.05
N THR A 49 8.31 -3.21 10.36
CA THR A 49 7.07 -2.48 10.10
C THR A 49 7.15 -1.70 8.78
N TRP A 50 6.16 -1.94 7.94
CA TRP A 50 5.91 -1.24 6.68
C TRP A 50 4.65 -0.37 6.79
N ARG A 51 4.70 0.82 6.21
CA ARG A 51 3.55 1.71 6.06
C ARG A 51 3.17 1.80 4.59
N ILE A 52 1.93 1.48 4.26
CA ILE A 52 1.38 1.60 2.91
C ILE A 52 0.39 2.74 2.88
N SER A 53 0.49 3.60 1.88
CA SER A 53 -0.41 4.72 1.64
C SER A 53 -0.78 4.78 0.16
N PRO A 54 -1.97 5.33 -0.18
CA PRO A 54 -2.31 5.59 -1.57
C PRO A 54 -1.40 6.67 -2.14
N ALA A 55 -0.98 6.50 -3.38
CA ALA A 55 -0.21 7.48 -4.14
C ALA A 55 -1.11 8.66 -4.53
N THR A 56 -0.53 9.83 -4.77
CA THR A 56 -1.30 10.95 -5.33
C THR A 56 -1.64 10.69 -6.79
N ASN A 57 -2.73 11.31 -7.27
CA ASN A 57 -3.11 11.28 -8.69
C ASN A 57 -1.98 11.65 -9.67
N PHE A 58 -1.01 12.47 -9.27
CA PHE A 58 0.14 12.83 -10.10
C PHE A 58 1.19 11.72 -10.26
N GLN A 59 1.21 10.75 -9.33
CA GLN A 59 2.16 9.64 -9.34
C GLN A 59 1.62 8.40 -10.07
N ILE A 60 0.32 8.39 -10.38
CA ILE A 60 -0.34 7.24 -11.03
C ILE A 60 -0.17 7.33 -12.54
N SER A 61 0.37 6.26 -13.12
CA SER A 61 0.48 6.14 -14.57
C SER A 61 -0.89 5.89 -15.19
N THR A 62 -1.21 6.63 -16.26
CA THR A 62 -2.44 6.43 -17.05
C THR A 62 -2.50 5.05 -17.71
N SER A 63 -1.35 4.41 -17.94
CA SER A 63 -1.26 3.06 -18.53
C SER A 63 -1.54 1.93 -17.54
N ASN A 64 -1.56 2.21 -16.23
CA ASN A 64 -1.77 1.20 -15.18
C ASN A 64 -2.53 1.79 -13.98
N ALA A 65 -3.83 2.01 -14.16
CA ALA A 65 -4.72 2.58 -13.14
C ALA A 65 -4.90 1.72 -11.86
N ALA A 66 -4.37 0.48 -11.84
CA ALA A 66 -4.34 -0.37 -10.65
C ALA A 66 -3.10 -0.13 -9.77
N GLN A 67 -2.09 0.59 -10.25
CA GLN A 67 -0.89 0.91 -9.49
C GLN A 67 -1.11 2.21 -8.73
N ILE A 68 -1.54 2.09 -7.48
CA ILE A 68 -1.92 3.23 -6.63
C ILE A 68 -1.30 3.16 -5.24
N TRP A 69 -0.48 2.16 -4.93
CA TRP A 69 0.02 1.92 -3.58
C TRP A 69 1.52 2.11 -3.49
N GLU A 70 1.96 2.81 -2.45
CA GLU A 70 3.37 2.96 -2.09
C GLU A 70 3.58 2.42 -0.69
N ALA A 71 4.65 1.66 -0.49
CA ALA A 71 5.03 1.13 0.81
C ALA A 71 6.38 1.72 1.23
N SER A 72 6.50 2.08 2.51
CA SER A 72 7.74 2.57 3.10
C SER A 72 8.10 1.79 4.35
N CYS A 73 9.39 1.51 4.53
CA CYS A 73 9.93 0.87 5.72
C CYS A 73 11.04 1.77 6.28
N GLY A 74 10.81 2.30 7.48
CA GLY A 74 11.78 3.18 8.15
C GLY A 74 13.07 2.46 8.50
N GLU A 75 12.98 1.20 8.94
CA GLU A 75 14.13 0.38 9.32
C GLU A 75 15.07 0.08 8.14
N LEU A 76 14.52 -0.03 6.92
CA LEU A 76 15.29 -0.25 5.70
C LEU A 76 15.63 1.05 4.95
N ALA A 77 15.18 2.22 5.45
CA ALA A 77 15.22 3.49 4.72
C ALA A 77 14.73 3.34 3.26
N ARG A 78 13.67 2.55 3.07
CA ARG A 78 13.22 2.11 1.74
C ARG A 78 11.78 2.52 1.47
N THR A 79 11.54 3.05 0.27
CA THR A 79 10.21 3.31 -0.26
C THR A 79 10.06 2.62 -1.61
N THR A 80 8.97 1.89 -1.82
CA THR A 80 8.68 1.26 -3.10
C THR A 80 8.16 2.31 -4.10
N PRO A 81 8.33 2.10 -5.42
CA PRO A 81 7.55 2.85 -6.39
C PRO A 81 6.05 2.60 -6.21
N VAL A 82 5.22 3.33 -6.96
CA VAL A 82 3.77 3.07 -7.01
C VAL A 82 3.50 1.72 -7.68
N LEU A 83 2.86 0.83 -6.95
CA LEU A 83 2.62 -0.56 -7.34
C LEU A 83 1.15 -0.92 -7.19
N SER A 84 0.76 -2.04 -7.79
CA SER A 84 -0.54 -2.66 -7.54
C SER A 84 -0.53 -3.36 -6.17
N ALA A 85 -1.72 -3.59 -5.62
CA ALA A 85 -1.91 -4.23 -4.31
C ALA A 85 -1.07 -5.51 -4.15
N ARG A 86 -1.15 -6.40 -5.15
CA ARG A 86 -0.39 -7.66 -5.19
C ARG A 86 1.13 -7.41 -5.19
N LYS A 87 1.62 -6.53 -6.05
CA LYS A 87 3.06 -6.26 -6.17
C LYS A 87 3.62 -5.63 -4.90
N VAL A 88 2.88 -4.76 -4.23
CA VAL A 88 3.31 -4.19 -2.94
C VAL A 88 3.42 -5.28 -1.88
N ALA A 89 2.44 -6.18 -1.79
CA ALA A 89 2.47 -7.29 -0.84
C ALA A 89 3.64 -8.25 -1.12
N GLU A 90 3.90 -8.57 -2.39
CA GLU A 90 5.05 -9.37 -2.81
C GLU A 90 6.38 -8.69 -2.44
N GLN A 91 6.52 -7.38 -2.70
CA GLN A 91 7.73 -6.63 -2.36
C GLN A 91 8.02 -6.59 -0.86
N ILE A 92 6.99 -6.39 -0.04
CA ILE A 92 7.13 -6.40 1.44
C ILE A 92 7.56 -7.80 1.90
N LYS A 93 6.93 -8.85 1.37
CA LYS A 93 7.24 -10.24 1.72
C LYS A 93 8.67 -10.64 1.34
N THR A 94 9.17 -10.18 0.21
CA THR A 94 10.51 -10.53 -0.30
C THR A 94 11.57 -9.49 0.04
N ALA A 95 11.27 -8.52 0.91
CA ALA A 95 12.24 -7.51 1.29
C ALA A 95 13.40 -8.17 2.07
N PRO A 96 14.66 -7.92 1.68
CA PRO A 96 15.83 -8.48 2.34
C PRO A 96 15.94 -7.93 3.76
#